data_AF-A0A847IRR3-F1
#
_entry.id   AF-A0A847IRR3-F1
#
_cell.length_a   1.000
_cell.length_b   1.000
_cell.length_c   1.000
_cell.angle_alpha   90.00
_cell.angle_beta   90.00
_cell.angle_gamma   90.00
#
_symmetry.space_group_name_H-M   'P 1'
#
loop_
_entity.id
_entity.type
_entity.pdbx_description
1 polymer ?
#
loop_
_entity_poly.entity_id
_entity_poly.type
_entity_poly.pdbx_seq_one_letter_code
_entity_poly.pdbx_strand_id
1 'polypeptide(L)'
;MGRKHKTRRFWKRAGYVLLIFFLLRQMPLYKPAPEDPFAGRDWYNPYEQVHPGGRWLRANFHAHSNAWGFFTNGRKNTVKDILVKYDSLGYDIIGISDYQHITDSLAFAGAGTPSRSRLFIPVYEHGFNLLKTHQGSIGARKVYWNDFILPQTRSQKQHILNKLGERSTLVTLNHPAWMHGYSPGHVRRLSGYHLFEVLNDFWISEGLWDVALSSGKPAMLIAGDDAHNVFKPTDLARDLTMIYNGAGGSCGPENVYRALETGAAYGIEVTRRVARGSVLEKRACLDAMPVLQSCRIQGDSLVVVLTGRARQFDFIGQNGTLLKRVPGMAGRAYDIACKANATDLAAMVSDSAFYLLQAQDRYVRVKIALPDSSHLYLNPVMRTTGKNIKPPMPAAQKRRLFTIFDS
;
A
#
# COMPACT_ATOMS: atom_id res chain seq x y z
N MET A 1 10.34 42.74 -50.04
CA MET A 1 11.00 41.60 -49.35
C MET A 1 11.04 41.68 -47.80
N GLY A 2 10.38 42.64 -47.12
CA GLY A 2 10.51 42.81 -45.65
C GLY A 2 9.55 42.02 -44.74
N ARG A 3 8.43 41.50 -45.26
CA ARG A 3 7.37 40.88 -44.43
C ARG A 3 7.71 39.45 -44.00
N LYS A 4 8.15 38.58 -44.93
CA LYS A 4 8.55 37.17 -44.66
C LYS A 4 9.68 37.03 -43.64
N HIS A 5 10.63 37.96 -43.62
CA HIS A 5 11.79 37.91 -42.71
C HIS A 5 11.44 38.29 -41.26
N LYS A 6 10.46 39.18 -41.06
CA LYS A 6 9.92 39.53 -39.75
C LYS A 6 9.10 38.39 -39.16
N THR A 7 8.27 37.71 -39.97
CA THR A 7 7.50 36.54 -39.54
C THR A 7 8.40 35.40 -39.09
N ARG A 8 9.48 35.09 -39.84
CA ARG A 8 10.43 34.02 -39.46
C ARG A 8 11.17 34.30 -38.15
N ARG A 9 11.52 35.57 -37.86
CA ARG A 9 12.12 35.96 -36.57
C ARG A 9 11.12 35.88 -35.41
N PHE A 10 9.86 36.25 -35.65
CA PHE A 10 8.78 36.11 -34.67
C PHE A 10 8.56 34.64 -34.29
N TRP A 11 8.41 33.74 -35.26
CA TRP A 11 8.22 32.30 -35.00
C TRP A 11 9.41 31.65 -34.28
N LYS A 12 10.65 32.08 -34.57
CA LYS A 12 11.83 31.64 -33.81
C LYS A 12 11.80 32.11 -32.35
N ARG A 13 11.47 33.39 -32.10
CA ARG A 13 11.34 33.92 -30.73
C ARG A 13 10.21 33.23 -29.96
N ALA A 14 9.05 33.03 -30.60
CA ALA A 14 7.96 32.26 -30.03
C ALA A 14 8.38 30.82 -29.70
N GLY A 15 9.13 30.17 -30.59
CA GLY A 15 9.70 28.85 -30.35
C GLY A 15 10.66 28.81 -29.15
N TYR A 16 11.54 29.79 -29.00
CA TYR A 16 12.42 29.88 -27.82
C TYR A 16 11.65 30.13 -26.53
N VAL A 17 10.63 31.00 -26.55
CA VAL A 17 9.77 31.24 -25.39
C VAL A 17 9.01 29.96 -25.00
N LEU A 18 8.47 29.23 -25.98
CA LEU A 18 7.82 27.94 -25.74
C LEU A 18 8.79 26.89 -25.17
N LEU A 19 10.02 26.83 -25.69
CA LEU A 19 11.06 25.94 -25.18
C LEU A 19 11.44 26.29 -23.75
N ILE A 20 11.67 27.56 -23.43
CA ILE A 20 11.98 28.03 -22.08
C ILE A 20 10.81 27.72 -21.14
N PHE A 21 9.57 27.99 -21.56
CA PHE A 21 8.38 27.66 -20.78
C PHE A 21 8.27 26.16 -20.50
N PHE A 22 8.54 25.33 -21.51
CA PHE A 22 8.58 23.87 -21.36
C PHE A 22 9.68 23.45 -20.37
N LEU A 23 10.91 23.96 -20.51
CA LEU A 23 12.02 23.64 -19.59
C LEU A 23 11.72 24.08 -18.15
N LEU A 24 11.18 25.28 -17.96
CA LEU A 24 10.78 25.78 -16.64
C LEU A 24 9.69 24.90 -16.00
N ARG A 25 8.72 24.45 -16.80
CA ARG A 25 7.70 23.49 -16.33
C ARG A 25 8.33 22.17 -15.86
N GLN A 26 9.44 21.76 -16.48
CA GLN A 26 10.15 20.54 -16.12
C GLN A 26 11.01 20.65 -14.85
N MET A 27 11.14 21.84 -14.27
CA MET A 27 12.00 22.11 -13.12
C MET A 27 11.22 22.59 -11.88
N PRO A 28 10.27 21.79 -11.35
CA PRO A 28 9.68 22.13 -10.08
C PRO A 28 10.75 22.11 -8.99
N LEU A 29 10.68 23.05 -8.04
CA LEU A 29 11.60 23.14 -6.91
C LEU A 29 10.83 23.00 -5.60
N TYR A 30 11.22 22.00 -4.79
CA TYR A 30 10.64 21.76 -3.48
C TYR A 30 11.76 21.72 -2.43
N LYS A 31 11.56 22.37 -1.28
CA LYS A 31 12.35 22.09 -0.08
C LYS A 31 12.05 20.64 0.37
N PRO A 32 13.06 19.86 0.80
CA PRO A 32 12.82 18.52 1.32
C PRO A 32 11.93 18.57 2.55
N ALA A 33 11.05 17.57 2.67
CA ALA A 33 10.37 17.34 3.93
C ALA A 33 11.43 16.98 4.98
N PRO A 34 11.32 17.51 6.21
CA PRO A 34 12.25 17.17 7.27
C PRO A 34 12.15 15.67 7.61
N GLU A 35 13.25 15.12 8.11
CA GLU A 35 13.26 13.82 8.77
C GLU A 35 12.92 14.09 10.24
N ASP A 36 11.71 13.73 10.65
CA ASP A 36 11.17 14.05 11.97
C ASP A 36 10.62 12.76 12.60
N PRO A 37 11.49 11.88 13.13
CA PRO A 37 11.08 10.59 13.68
C PRO A 37 9.95 10.74 14.71
N PHE A 38 8.99 9.81 14.70
CA PHE A 38 7.82 9.88 15.56
C PHE A 38 8.16 10.10 17.03
N ALA A 39 7.55 11.09 17.66
CA ALA A 39 7.84 11.49 19.03
C ALA A 39 6.55 11.82 19.81
N GLY A 40 6.72 11.99 21.12
CA GLY A 40 5.63 12.24 22.06
C GLY A 40 5.48 11.11 23.08
N ARG A 41 4.65 11.36 24.10
CA ARG A 41 4.44 10.42 25.23
C ARG A 41 3.39 9.35 24.91
N ASP A 42 2.48 9.66 24.01
CA ASP A 42 1.34 8.82 23.67
C ASP A 42 1.67 7.91 22.48
N TRP A 43 0.80 6.92 22.26
CA TRP A 43 0.85 6.04 21.11
C TRP A 43 -0.39 6.19 20.25
N TYR A 44 -0.18 6.13 18.94
CA TYR A 44 -1.21 5.90 17.94
C TYR A 44 -1.25 4.40 17.63
N ASN A 45 -2.39 3.77 17.84
CA ASN A 45 -2.62 2.38 17.47
C ASN A 45 -3.63 2.30 16.31
N PRO A 46 -3.22 1.90 15.10
CA PRO A 46 -4.13 1.82 13.95
C PRO A 46 -5.19 0.72 14.09
N TYR A 47 -5.08 -0.17 15.08
CA TYR A 47 -6.00 -1.28 15.31
C TYR A 47 -6.88 -1.11 16.54
N GLU A 48 -6.96 0.10 17.12
CA GLU A 48 -7.68 0.33 18.37
C GLU A 48 -9.16 -0.10 18.28
N GLN A 49 -9.77 0.13 17.11
CA GLN A 49 -11.14 -0.25 16.75
C GLN A 49 -11.33 -1.71 16.30
N VAL A 50 -10.27 -2.53 16.28
CA VAL A 50 -10.37 -3.95 15.90
C VAL A 50 -10.86 -4.77 17.08
N HIS A 51 -12.10 -5.22 17.04
CA HIS A 51 -12.76 -5.99 18.09
C HIS A 51 -13.46 -7.22 17.50
N PRO A 52 -13.73 -8.26 18.34
CA PRO A 52 -14.62 -9.35 17.95
C PRO A 52 -15.97 -8.81 17.44
N GLY A 53 -16.49 -9.39 16.34
CA GLY A 53 -17.74 -8.97 15.69
C GLY A 53 -17.55 -8.09 14.46
N GLY A 54 -16.35 -7.54 14.22
CA GLY A 54 -15.97 -7.00 12.91
C GLY A 54 -15.59 -8.11 11.91
N ARG A 55 -15.36 -7.71 10.65
CA ARG A 55 -14.90 -8.60 9.58
C ARG A 55 -13.68 -8.03 8.86
N TRP A 56 -12.81 -8.92 8.39
CA TRP A 56 -11.71 -8.56 7.51
C TRP A 56 -12.15 -8.75 6.05
N LEU A 57 -12.02 -7.69 5.27
CA LEU A 57 -12.34 -7.66 3.85
C LEU A 57 -11.07 -7.87 3.04
N ARG A 58 -11.10 -8.79 2.07
CA ARG A 58 -9.98 -8.99 1.14
C ARG A 58 -10.01 -7.95 0.05
N ALA A 59 -8.88 -7.29 -0.17
CA ALA A 59 -8.73 -6.23 -1.14
C ALA A 59 -7.48 -6.41 -2.01
N ASN A 60 -7.60 -6.08 -3.29
CA ASN A 60 -6.47 -5.77 -4.15
C ASN A 60 -6.73 -4.44 -4.88
N PHE A 61 -5.68 -3.64 -5.03
CA PHE A 61 -5.72 -2.34 -5.73
C PHE A 61 -4.69 -2.25 -6.84
N HIS A 62 -3.97 -3.35 -7.13
CA HIS A 62 -2.92 -3.37 -8.12
C HIS A 62 -3.11 -4.54 -9.10
N ALA A 63 -3.71 -4.24 -10.24
CA ALA A 63 -3.93 -5.16 -11.33
C ALA A 63 -4.14 -4.39 -12.64
N HIS A 64 -3.67 -4.95 -13.75
CA HIS A 64 -3.66 -4.29 -15.05
C HIS A 64 -4.52 -5.03 -16.07
N SER A 65 -5.37 -4.27 -16.74
CA SER A 65 -6.21 -4.68 -17.84
C SER A 65 -5.59 -4.32 -19.20
N ASN A 66 -6.32 -4.65 -20.26
CA ASN A 66 -5.97 -4.36 -21.64
C ASN A 66 -6.34 -2.93 -22.08
N ALA A 67 -6.47 -1.96 -21.16
CA ALA A 67 -6.88 -0.59 -21.44
C ALA A 67 -6.08 0.10 -22.57
N TRP A 68 -4.82 -0.29 -22.76
CA TRP A 68 -3.93 0.23 -23.82
C TRP A 68 -3.57 -0.80 -24.88
N GLY A 69 -4.35 -1.88 -25.02
CA GLY A 69 -4.12 -2.93 -26.00
C GLY A 69 -2.69 -3.48 -25.94
N PHE A 70 -1.95 -3.39 -27.05
CA PHE A 70 -0.60 -3.94 -27.18
C PHE A 70 0.50 -3.14 -26.45
N PHE A 71 0.22 -1.92 -25.98
CA PHE A 71 1.24 -1.01 -25.44
C PHE A 71 1.59 -1.24 -23.97
N THR A 72 0.76 -1.98 -23.22
CA THR A 72 1.01 -2.29 -21.81
C THR A 72 1.00 -3.79 -21.54
N ASN A 73 1.54 -4.17 -20.38
CA ASN A 73 1.72 -5.58 -20.02
C ASN A 73 0.40 -6.29 -19.66
N GLY A 74 -0.66 -5.55 -19.28
CA GLY A 74 -1.99 -6.08 -18.94
C GLY A 74 -2.83 -6.56 -20.14
N ARG A 75 -2.29 -6.52 -21.35
CA ARG A 75 -2.95 -6.80 -22.64
C ARG A 75 -3.76 -8.10 -22.73
N LYS A 76 -3.47 -9.09 -21.87
CA LYS A 76 -4.15 -10.39 -21.86
C LYS A 76 -5.45 -10.39 -21.05
N ASN A 77 -5.67 -9.38 -20.21
CA ASN A 77 -6.77 -9.35 -19.26
C ASN A 77 -7.81 -8.33 -19.72
N THR A 78 -9.07 -8.74 -19.87
CA THR A 78 -10.15 -7.76 -19.87
C THR A 78 -10.46 -7.35 -18.43
N VAL A 79 -11.11 -6.20 -18.24
CA VAL A 79 -11.67 -5.81 -16.94
C VAL A 79 -12.57 -6.92 -16.37
N LYS A 80 -13.40 -7.54 -17.20
CA LYS A 80 -14.28 -8.64 -16.79
C LYS A 80 -13.51 -9.85 -16.28
N ASP A 81 -12.42 -10.23 -16.95
CA ASP A 81 -11.60 -11.38 -16.53
C ASP A 81 -10.99 -11.15 -15.15
N ILE A 82 -10.46 -9.94 -14.91
CA ILE A 82 -9.92 -9.55 -13.62
C ILE A 82 -10.99 -9.70 -12.54
N LEU A 83 -12.15 -9.09 -12.77
CA LEU A 83 -13.26 -9.12 -11.82
C LEU A 83 -13.71 -10.55 -11.50
N VAL A 84 -13.92 -11.40 -12.52
CA VAL A 84 -14.32 -12.81 -12.32
C VAL A 84 -13.27 -13.60 -11.54
N LYS A 85 -11.98 -13.38 -11.83
CA LYS A 85 -10.89 -14.10 -11.13
C LYS A 85 -10.79 -13.69 -9.67
N TYR A 86 -10.80 -12.40 -9.35
CA TYR A 86 -10.76 -11.96 -7.96
C TYR A 86 -12.03 -12.35 -7.18
N ASP A 87 -13.21 -12.35 -7.82
CA ASP A 87 -14.44 -12.87 -7.20
C ASP A 87 -14.31 -14.34 -6.84
N SER A 88 -13.77 -15.17 -7.75
CA SER A 88 -13.55 -16.59 -7.50
C SER A 88 -12.55 -16.85 -6.35
N LEU A 89 -11.65 -15.89 -6.10
CA LEU A 89 -10.69 -15.89 -5.00
C LEU A 89 -11.24 -15.25 -3.71
N GLY A 90 -12.48 -14.74 -3.73
CA GLY A 90 -13.18 -14.22 -2.56
C GLY A 90 -12.85 -12.81 -2.14
N TYR A 91 -12.34 -11.99 -3.07
CA TYR A 91 -12.07 -10.60 -2.80
C TYR A 91 -13.38 -9.82 -2.64
N ASP A 92 -13.45 -9.01 -1.59
CA ASP A 92 -14.59 -8.15 -1.31
C ASP A 92 -14.43 -6.78 -1.99
N ILE A 93 -13.18 -6.33 -2.17
CA ILE A 93 -12.81 -5.03 -2.72
C ILE A 93 -11.81 -5.23 -3.87
N ILE A 94 -12.03 -4.53 -4.98
CA ILE A 94 -11.12 -4.56 -6.12
C ILE A 94 -10.90 -3.17 -6.71
N GLY A 95 -9.66 -2.86 -7.05
CA GLY A 95 -9.25 -1.75 -7.90
C GLY A 95 -8.44 -2.28 -9.09
N ILE A 96 -8.71 -1.74 -10.28
CA ILE A 96 -7.94 -2.00 -11.50
C ILE A 96 -7.15 -0.74 -11.81
N SER A 97 -5.82 -0.86 -11.72
CA SER A 97 -4.88 0.27 -11.68
C SER A 97 -4.15 0.47 -12.99
N ASP A 98 -4.89 0.50 -14.10
CA ASP A 98 -4.30 0.69 -15.42
C ASP A 98 -3.44 1.97 -15.48
N TYR A 99 -2.35 1.91 -16.24
CA TYR A 99 -1.47 3.06 -16.44
C TYR A 99 -2.24 4.29 -16.91
N GLN A 100 -2.25 5.38 -16.14
CA GLN A 100 -2.94 6.63 -16.49
C GLN A 100 -4.40 6.46 -16.97
N HIS A 101 -5.11 5.45 -16.49
CA HIS A 101 -6.48 5.19 -16.90
C HIS A 101 -7.32 4.77 -15.70
N ILE A 102 -8.44 5.45 -15.48
CA ILE A 102 -9.39 5.12 -14.42
C ILE A 102 -10.48 4.28 -15.07
N THR A 103 -10.60 3.02 -14.66
CA THR A 103 -11.68 2.14 -15.14
C THR A 103 -13.04 2.69 -14.72
N ASP A 104 -13.96 2.83 -15.68
CA ASP A 104 -15.35 3.16 -15.38
C ASP A 104 -16.08 1.93 -14.83
N SER A 105 -16.31 1.93 -13.53
CA SER A 105 -16.98 0.83 -12.83
C SER A 105 -18.47 0.69 -13.15
N LEU A 106 -19.13 1.77 -13.59
CA LEU A 106 -20.57 1.76 -13.89
C LEU A 106 -20.87 0.93 -15.14
N ALA A 107 -19.93 0.88 -16.09
CA ALA A 107 -20.02 0.05 -17.29
C ALA A 107 -20.08 -1.46 -16.99
N PHE A 108 -19.65 -1.88 -15.79
CA PHE A 108 -19.56 -3.29 -15.40
C PHE A 108 -20.58 -3.70 -14.33
N ALA A 109 -21.44 -2.79 -13.88
CA ALA A 109 -22.52 -3.04 -12.93
C ALA A 109 -23.65 -3.95 -13.49
N GLY A 110 -23.66 -4.24 -14.80
CA GLY A 110 -24.63 -5.12 -15.47
C GLY A 110 -24.03 -6.30 -16.25
N ALA A 111 -22.72 -6.49 -16.23
CA ALA A 111 -22.04 -7.49 -17.06
C ALA A 111 -21.97 -8.87 -16.38
N GLY A 112 -23.11 -9.53 -16.21
CA GLY A 112 -23.22 -10.87 -15.64
C GLY A 112 -23.05 -10.86 -14.13
N THR A 113 -24.14 -11.12 -13.42
CA THR A 113 -24.24 -11.12 -11.95
C THR A 113 -23.07 -11.84 -11.28
N PRO A 114 -22.15 -11.11 -10.63
CA PRO A 114 -21.32 -11.72 -9.61
C PRO A 114 -22.24 -12.06 -8.44
N SER A 115 -22.13 -13.28 -7.89
CA SER A 115 -22.98 -13.80 -6.80
C SER A 115 -22.87 -12.98 -5.48
N ARG A 116 -22.06 -11.92 -5.44
CA ARG A 116 -21.80 -11.06 -4.28
C ARG A 116 -21.63 -9.62 -4.75
N SER A 117 -22.21 -8.67 -4.03
CA SER A 117 -21.98 -7.24 -4.25
C SER A 117 -20.53 -6.89 -3.85
N ARG A 118 -19.58 -6.94 -4.79
CA ARG A 118 -18.21 -6.48 -4.58
C ARG A 118 -18.15 -4.96 -4.57
N LEU A 119 -17.22 -4.39 -3.81
CA LEU A 119 -16.95 -2.95 -3.86
C LEU A 119 -15.83 -2.67 -4.86
N PHE A 120 -16.14 -1.88 -5.89
CA PHE A 120 -15.12 -1.37 -6.80
C PHE A 120 -14.59 -0.02 -6.32
N ILE A 121 -13.27 0.12 -6.25
CA ILE A 121 -12.61 1.37 -5.89
C ILE A 121 -11.88 1.93 -7.11
N PRO A 122 -12.16 3.17 -7.55
CA PRO A 122 -11.48 3.76 -8.69
C PRO A 122 -10.02 4.01 -8.36
N VAL A 123 -9.14 3.39 -9.14
CA VAL A 123 -7.68 3.52 -8.99
C VAL A 123 -7.02 3.68 -10.35
N TYR A 124 -5.77 4.15 -10.38
CA TYR A 124 -4.89 4.05 -11.54
C TYR A 124 -3.42 4.10 -11.11
N GLU A 125 -2.52 3.50 -11.90
CA GLU A 125 -1.08 3.61 -11.71
C GLU A 125 -0.52 4.79 -12.54
N HIS A 126 0.11 5.74 -11.87
CA HIS A 126 0.83 6.85 -12.52
C HIS A 126 2.30 6.48 -12.67
N GLY A 127 2.87 6.81 -13.83
CA GLY A 127 4.30 6.66 -14.10
C GLY A 127 4.55 5.91 -15.40
N PHE A 128 5.30 6.53 -16.30
CA PHE A 128 5.82 5.90 -17.53
C PHE A 128 7.30 6.25 -17.78
N ASN A 129 7.97 6.77 -16.74
CA ASN A 129 9.39 7.10 -16.76
C ASN A 129 10.30 5.87 -16.90
N LEU A 130 11.52 6.10 -17.38
CA LEU A 130 12.49 5.04 -17.70
C LEU A 130 12.89 4.17 -16.49
N LEU A 131 12.93 4.74 -15.28
CA LEU A 131 13.25 4.00 -14.04
C LEU A 131 12.01 3.52 -13.29
N LYS A 132 10.85 3.48 -13.95
CA LYS A 132 9.61 2.90 -13.42
C LYS A 132 9.23 3.40 -12.02
N THR A 133 9.45 4.69 -11.79
CA THR A 133 8.98 5.35 -10.57
C THR A 133 7.46 5.46 -10.65
N HIS A 134 6.73 4.51 -10.06
CA HIS A 134 5.28 4.47 -10.13
C HIS A 134 4.60 4.90 -8.83
N GLN A 135 3.37 5.40 -8.95
CA GLN A 135 2.52 5.79 -7.83
C GLN A 135 1.10 5.31 -8.06
N GLY A 136 0.47 4.78 -7.02
CA GLY A 136 -0.95 4.46 -7.03
C GLY A 136 -1.79 5.69 -6.68
N SER A 137 -2.89 5.88 -7.38
CA SER A 137 -3.93 6.86 -7.01
C SER A 137 -5.19 6.09 -6.61
N ILE A 138 -5.54 6.08 -5.31
CA ILE A 138 -6.73 5.39 -4.79
C ILE A 138 -7.85 6.39 -4.53
N GLY A 139 -9.07 6.04 -4.92
CA GLY A 139 -10.19 6.99 -4.95
C GLY A 139 -9.98 8.06 -6.02
N ALA A 140 -9.42 7.65 -7.16
CA ALA A 140 -9.04 8.55 -8.23
C ALA A 140 -10.27 9.19 -8.89
N ARG A 141 -10.28 10.53 -8.95
CA ARG A 141 -11.35 11.32 -9.60
C ARG A 141 -10.96 11.78 -11.00
N LYS A 142 -9.66 11.96 -11.25
CA LYS A 142 -9.15 12.45 -12.53
C LYS A 142 -7.72 11.99 -12.76
N VAL A 143 -7.42 11.57 -13.98
CA VAL A 143 -6.06 11.22 -14.40
C VAL A 143 -5.17 12.47 -14.45
N TYR A 144 -3.97 12.38 -13.87
CA TYR A 144 -2.88 13.29 -14.15
C TYR A 144 -2.00 12.72 -15.26
N TRP A 145 -2.03 13.35 -16.43
CA TRP A 145 -1.40 12.86 -17.66
C TRP A 145 0.09 13.20 -17.81
N ASN A 146 0.60 14.11 -16.98
CA ASN A 146 1.97 14.60 -17.13
C ASN A 146 2.93 13.75 -16.28
N ASP A 147 3.96 13.22 -16.92
CA ASP A 147 5.11 12.59 -16.25
C ASP A 147 6.43 13.08 -16.91
N PHE A 148 7.56 12.68 -16.35
CA PHE A 148 8.90 12.93 -16.85
C PHE A 148 9.48 11.65 -17.45
N ILE A 149 9.89 11.69 -18.73
CA ILE A 149 10.43 10.51 -19.42
C ILE A 149 11.76 10.05 -18.78
N LEU A 150 12.64 11.02 -18.48
CA LEU A 150 13.94 10.78 -17.86
C LEU A 150 13.81 10.44 -16.36
N PRO A 151 14.83 9.81 -15.76
CA PRO A 151 14.91 9.60 -14.32
C PRO A 151 14.51 10.85 -13.53
N GLN A 152 13.46 10.73 -12.72
CA GLN A 152 12.91 11.85 -11.99
C GLN A 152 13.83 12.29 -10.85
N THR A 153 14.07 13.59 -10.73
CA THR A 153 14.65 14.21 -9.54
C THR A 153 13.69 14.14 -8.35
N ARG A 154 14.19 14.34 -7.13
CA ARG A 154 13.35 14.42 -5.92
C ARG A 154 12.21 15.45 -6.05
N SER A 155 12.49 16.63 -6.59
CA SER A 155 11.47 17.69 -6.70
C SER A 155 10.41 17.35 -7.75
N GLN A 156 10.78 16.64 -8.81
CA GLN A 156 9.83 16.12 -9.81
C GLN A 156 8.93 15.03 -9.21
N LYS A 157 9.50 14.09 -8.44
CA LYS A 157 8.73 13.11 -7.65
C LYS A 157 7.75 13.81 -6.71
N GLN A 158 8.20 14.80 -5.93
CA GLN A 158 7.32 15.57 -5.04
C GLN A 158 6.23 16.32 -5.80
N HIS A 159 6.55 16.86 -6.99
CA HIS A 159 5.56 17.51 -7.83
C HIS A 159 4.43 16.55 -8.23
N ILE A 160 4.79 15.35 -8.67
CA ILE A 160 3.83 14.32 -9.05
C ILE A 160 2.97 13.94 -7.85
N LEU A 161 3.57 13.63 -6.69
CA LEU A 161 2.82 13.28 -5.48
C LEU A 161 1.77 14.34 -5.10
N ASN A 162 2.13 15.62 -5.17
CA ASN A 162 1.19 16.71 -4.92
C ASN A 162 0.05 16.74 -5.96
N LYS A 163 0.38 16.54 -7.24
CA LYS A 163 -0.61 16.51 -8.32
C LYS A 163 -1.55 15.31 -8.23
N LEU A 164 -1.07 14.16 -7.79
CA LEU A 164 -1.90 12.99 -7.51
C LEU A 164 -2.79 13.22 -6.30
N GLY A 165 -2.27 13.83 -5.23
CA GLY A 165 -3.04 14.17 -4.02
C GLY A 165 -4.21 15.12 -4.29
N GLU A 166 -4.07 16.08 -5.22
CA GLU A 166 -5.18 16.94 -5.67
C GLU A 166 -6.33 16.16 -6.34
N ARG A 167 -6.07 14.95 -6.85
CA ARG A 167 -6.95 14.21 -7.77
C ARG A 167 -7.39 12.84 -7.27
N SER A 168 -6.89 12.40 -6.13
CA SER A 168 -7.20 11.13 -5.50
C SER A 168 -7.59 11.35 -4.04
N THR A 169 -8.08 10.30 -3.38
CA THR A 169 -8.29 10.32 -1.93
C THR A 169 -6.99 9.93 -1.23
N LEU A 170 -6.32 8.89 -1.72
CA LEU A 170 -5.04 8.41 -1.18
C LEU A 170 -4.02 8.25 -2.31
N VAL A 171 -2.77 8.54 -1.98
CA VAL A 171 -1.62 8.38 -2.87
C VAL A 171 -0.71 7.29 -2.31
N THR A 172 -0.33 6.33 -3.14
CA THR A 172 0.53 5.21 -2.81
C THR A 172 1.87 5.35 -3.53
N LEU A 173 2.98 5.03 -2.87
CA LEU A 173 4.21 4.70 -3.60
C LEU A 173 4.14 3.22 -4.01
N ASN A 174 3.96 2.94 -5.31
CA ASN A 174 3.87 1.57 -5.82
C ASN A 174 5.27 0.97 -5.97
N HIS A 175 5.40 -0.31 -5.62
CA HIS A 175 6.60 -1.16 -5.58
C HIS A 175 7.93 -0.37 -5.51
N PRO A 176 8.15 0.45 -4.45
CA PRO A 176 9.10 1.57 -4.54
C PRO A 176 10.57 1.18 -4.76
N ALA A 177 10.93 -0.04 -4.35
CA ALA A 177 12.28 -0.57 -4.54
C ALA A 177 12.53 -1.16 -5.94
N TRP A 178 11.48 -1.39 -6.74
CA TRP A 178 11.62 -1.93 -8.09
C TRP A 178 12.40 -0.96 -8.99
N MET A 179 13.40 -1.50 -9.70
CA MET A 179 14.29 -0.76 -10.60
C MET A 179 14.90 0.54 -10.01
N HIS A 180 15.05 0.61 -8.68
CA HIS A 180 15.50 1.82 -7.98
C HIS A 180 14.63 3.06 -8.25
N GLY A 181 13.33 2.88 -8.53
CA GLY A 181 12.38 3.98 -8.71
C GLY A 181 12.39 4.95 -7.53
N TYR A 182 12.50 4.43 -6.30
CA TYR A 182 12.78 5.22 -5.10
C TYR A 182 14.05 4.75 -4.40
N SER A 183 14.81 5.71 -3.89
CA SER A 183 16.00 5.46 -3.07
C SER A 183 15.68 5.80 -1.61
N PRO A 184 16.46 5.30 -0.64
CA PRO A 184 16.29 5.69 0.76
C PRO A 184 16.31 7.21 0.98
N GLY A 185 17.16 7.93 0.23
CA GLY A 185 17.21 9.40 0.27
C GLY A 185 15.97 10.08 -0.33
N HIS A 186 15.30 9.46 -1.30
CA HIS A 186 14.00 9.95 -1.77
C HIS A 186 12.94 9.78 -0.69
N VAL A 187 12.79 8.56 -0.16
CA VAL A 187 11.73 8.22 0.80
C VAL A 187 11.80 9.10 2.06
N ARG A 188 13.01 9.35 2.58
CA ARG A 188 13.26 10.26 3.72
C ARG A 188 12.74 11.69 3.51
N ARG A 189 12.82 12.19 2.28
CA ARG A 189 12.65 13.62 1.96
C ARG A 189 11.41 13.94 1.13
N LEU A 190 10.67 12.93 0.69
CA LEU A 190 9.38 13.06 0.03
C LEU A 190 8.24 13.08 1.06
N SER A 191 7.10 13.61 0.66
CA SER A 191 5.91 13.81 1.48
C SER A 191 4.64 13.71 0.61
N GLY A 192 3.47 13.71 1.25
CA GLY A 192 2.16 13.76 0.58
C GLY A 192 1.64 12.42 0.05
N TYR A 193 2.36 11.32 0.31
CA TYR A 193 1.83 9.96 0.12
C TYR A 193 1.23 9.45 1.42
N HIS A 194 0.24 8.56 1.31
CA HIS A 194 -0.50 7.99 2.44
C HIS A 194 -0.15 6.52 2.64
N LEU A 195 0.13 5.83 1.54
CA LEU A 195 0.33 4.39 1.49
C LEU A 195 1.68 4.04 0.86
N PHE A 196 2.19 2.88 1.23
CA PHE A 196 3.45 2.32 0.76
C PHE A 196 3.18 0.88 0.31
N GLU A 197 3.40 0.56 -0.96
CA GLU A 197 3.26 -0.82 -1.43
C GLU A 197 4.48 -1.62 -0.95
N VAL A 198 4.27 -2.37 0.13
CA VAL A 198 5.33 -3.13 0.79
C VAL A 198 5.48 -4.50 0.14
N LEU A 199 4.36 -5.12 -0.21
CA LEU A 199 4.29 -6.46 -0.77
C LEU A 199 3.76 -6.37 -2.19
N ASN A 200 4.52 -6.99 -3.10
CA ASN A 200 4.23 -7.05 -4.52
C ASN A 200 4.94 -8.29 -5.10
N ASP A 201 4.31 -9.00 -6.04
CA ASP A 201 4.83 -10.26 -6.57
C ASP A 201 6.27 -10.12 -7.13
N PHE A 202 6.56 -8.97 -7.73
CA PHE A 202 7.86 -8.68 -8.33
C PHE A 202 8.91 -8.26 -7.30
N TRP A 203 8.52 -7.56 -6.24
CA TRP A 203 9.49 -7.00 -5.29
C TRP A 203 8.89 -6.68 -3.91
N ILE A 204 9.62 -7.05 -2.84
CA ILE A 204 9.27 -6.68 -1.47
C ILE A 204 10.02 -5.40 -1.08
N SER A 205 9.28 -4.36 -0.70
CA SER A 205 9.82 -3.05 -0.35
C SER A 205 9.85 -2.79 1.17
N GLU A 206 9.85 -3.85 1.98
CA GLU A 206 9.87 -3.81 3.46
C GLU A 206 10.97 -2.89 4.01
N GLY A 207 12.21 -3.04 3.53
CA GLY A 207 13.32 -2.20 4.00
C GLY A 207 13.18 -0.71 3.65
N LEU A 208 12.57 -0.35 2.52
CA LEU A 208 12.29 1.06 2.20
C LEU A 208 11.12 1.60 3.02
N TRP A 209 10.14 0.77 3.34
CA TRP A 209 9.06 1.15 4.25
C TRP A 209 9.60 1.48 5.65
N ASP A 210 10.54 0.67 6.15
CA ASP A 210 11.22 0.96 7.42
C ASP A 210 11.99 2.30 7.38
N VAL A 211 12.59 2.65 6.24
CA VAL A 211 13.21 3.97 6.04
C VAL A 211 12.16 5.10 6.09
N ALA A 212 10.98 4.90 5.53
CA ALA A 212 9.87 5.86 5.61
C ALA A 212 9.44 6.06 7.07
N LEU A 213 9.11 4.98 7.77
CA LEU A 213 8.67 5.02 9.16
C LEU A 213 9.73 5.65 10.08
N SER A 214 11.01 5.30 9.88
CA SER A 214 12.11 5.81 10.71
C SER A 214 12.39 7.29 10.49
N SER A 215 12.00 7.85 9.34
CA SER A 215 12.10 9.29 9.05
C SER A 215 10.82 10.07 9.37
N GLY A 216 9.88 9.43 10.10
CA GLY A 216 8.63 10.06 10.55
C GLY A 216 7.54 10.11 9.50
N LYS A 217 7.58 9.26 8.47
CA LYS A 217 6.54 9.19 7.45
C LYS A 217 5.48 8.17 7.88
N PRO A 218 4.26 8.59 8.29
CA PRO A 218 3.22 7.69 8.81
C PRO A 218 2.46 6.99 7.68
N ALA A 219 3.22 6.44 6.72
CA ALA A 219 2.68 5.78 5.53
C ALA A 219 2.29 4.34 5.86
N MET A 220 1.01 4.01 5.62
CA MET A 220 0.47 2.69 5.91
C MET A 220 0.81 1.72 4.79
N LEU A 221 0.97 0.45 5.14
CA LEU A 221 1.20 -0.62 4.20
C LEU A 221 -0.03 -0.82 3.30
N ILE A 222 0.24 -1.11 2.03
CA ILE A 222 -0.65 -1.81 1.13
C ILE A 222 0.12 -2.98 0.49
N ALA A 223 -0.62 -4.00 0.10
CA ALA A 223 -0.13 -5.18 -0.60
C ALA A 223 -1.02 -5.45 -1.82
N GLY A 224 -0.41 -5.78 -2.94
CA GLY A 224 -1.12 -6.06 -4.18
C GLY A 224 -0.31 -6.91 -5.14
N ASP A 225 -1.01 -7.60 -6.03
CA ASP A 225 -0.40 -8.59 -6.91
C ASP A 225 0.39 -7.98 -8.09
N ASP A 226 0.08 -6.73 -8.47
CA ASP A 226 0.51 -6.13 -9.74
C ASP A 226 0.27 -7.08 -10.92
N ALA A 227 -0.95 -7.63 -10.92
CA ALA A 227 -1.34 -8.71 -11.80
C ALA A 227 -1.39 -8.25 -13.27
N HIS A 228 -0.51 -8.81 -14.09
CA HIS A 228 -0.47 -8.54 -15.54
C HIS A 228 -1.07 -9.67 -16.38
N ASN A 229 -1.31 -10.85 -15.79
CA ASN A 229 -1.98 -11.97 -16.44
C ASN A 229 -2.80 -12.79 -15.43
N VAL A 230 -4.11 -12.54 -15.34
CA VAL A 230 -5.00 -13.22 -14.39
C VAL A 230 -5.27 -14.69 -14.72
N PHE A 231 -4.74 -15.18 -15.84
CA PHE A 231 -4.77 -16.61 -16.20
C PHE A 231 -3.50 -17.35 -15.79
N LYS A 232 -2.44 -16.63 -15.40
CA LYS A 232 -1.22 -17.21 -14.86
C LYS A 232 -1.38 -17.28 -13.34
N PRO A 233 -1.47 -18.48 -12.73
CA PRO A 233 -1.75 -18.60 -11.30
C PRO A 233 -0.80 -17.79 -10.44
N THR A 234 0.50 -17.74 -10.75
CA THR A 234 1.48 -17.02 -9.93
C THR A 234 1.25 -15.51 -9.80
N ASP A 235 0.47 -14.90 -10.71
CA ASP A 235 0.26 -13.45 -10.78
C ASP A 235 -1.00 -13.01 -10.03
N LEU A 236 -1.63 -13.90 -9.24
CA LEU A 236 -2.87 -13.64 -8.51
C LEU A 236 -2.81 -14.14 -7.08
N ALA A 237 -3.43 -13.39 -6.17
CA ALA A 237 -3.59 -13.75 -4.77
C ALA A 237 -2.28 -14.26 -4.15
N ARG A 238 -1.19 -13.60 -4.52
CA ARG A 238 0.10 -13.74 -3.88
C ARG A 238 0.21 -12.76 -2.73
N ASP A 239 -0.08 -11.50 -3.01
CA ASP A 239 0.04 -10.39 -2.09
C ASP A 239 -1.29 -9.65 -2.03
N LEU A 240 -1.86 -9.52 -0.83
CA LEU A 240 -3.18 -8.91 -0.66
C LEU A 240 -3.30 -8.08 0.60
N THR A 241 -4.22 -7.12 0.56
CA THR A 241 -4.54 -6.26 1.69
C THR A 241 -5.81 -6.74 2.38
N MET A 242 -5.75 -6.94 3.69
CA MET A 242 -6.93 -7.16 4.54
C MET A 242 -7.34 -5.83 5.15
N ILE A 243 -8.60 -5.46 5.02
CA ILE A 243 -9.15 -4.19 5.52
C ILE A 243 -10.21 -4.48 6.57
N TYR A 244 -10.08 -3.90 7.75
CA TYR A 244 -11.04 -4.09 8.81
C TYR A 244 -12.33 -3.31 8.53
N ASN A 245 -13.46 -4.01 8.61
CA ASN A 245 -14.79 -3.41 8.62
C ASN A 245 -15.48 -3.75 9.94
N GLY A 246 -15.81 -2.72 10.73
CA GLY A 246 -16.41 -2.88 12.05
C GLY A 246 -17.80 -3.52 12.01
N ALA A 247 -18.26 -4.02 13.18
CA ALA A 247 -19.59 -4.58 13.34
C ALA A 247 -20.68 -3.57 12.92
N GLY A 248 -21.61 -3.99 12.06
CA GLY A 248 -22.66 -3.10 11.52
C GLY A 248 -22.16 -2.03 10.53
N GLY A 249 -20.88 -2.05 10.16
CA GLY A 249 -20.29 -1.09 9.22
C GLY A 249 -20.73 -1.32 7.77
N SER A 250 -21.26 -0.26 7.15
CA SER A 250 -21.49 -0.24 5.70
C SER A 250 -20.17 -0.44 4.95
N CYS A 251 -20.17 -1.27 3.91
CA CYS A 251 -18.99 -1.49 3.07
C CYS A 251 -18.92 -0.44 1.94
N GLY A 252 -18.89 0.84 2.31
CA GLY A 252 -18.78 1.96 1.37
C GLY A 252 -17.32 2.37 1.09
N PRO A 253 -17.04 3.07 -0.04
CA PRO A 253 -15.70 3.55 -0.38
C PRO A 253 -15.03 4.38 0.73
N GLU A 254 -15.78 5.27 1.39
CA GLU A 254 -15.24 6.13 2.45
C GLU A 254 -14.69 5.35 3.65
N ASN A 255 -15.30 4.21 3.98
CA ASN A 255 -14.80 3.35 5.05
C ASN A 255 -13.50 2.64 4.64
N VAL A 256 -13.38 2.26 3.36
CA VAL A 256 -12.14 1.71 2.81
C VAL A 256 -11.03 2.75 2.82
N TYR A 257 -11.28 3.97 2.35
CA TYR A 257 -10.29 5.04 2.37
C TYR A 257 -9.84 5.36 3.79
N ARG A 258 -10.79 5.50 4.72
CA ARG A 258 -10.46 5.73 6.13
C ARG A 258 -9.64 4.59 6.72
N ALA A 259 -10.00 3.34 6.47
CA ALA A 259 -9.28 2.20 7.02
C ALA A 259 -7.84 2.12 6.48
N LEU A 260 -7.64 2.37 5.18
CA LEU A 260 -6.31 2.45 4.57
C LEU A 260 -5.50 3.63 5.13
N GLU A 261 -6.10 4.81 5.22
CA GLU A 261 -5.43 6.01 5.72
C GLU A 261 -5.03 5.88 7.19
N THR A 262 -5.96 5.39 8.04
CA THR A 262 -5.72 5.22 9.47
C THR A 262 -4.88 3.98 9.77
N GLY A 263 -4.79 3.02 8.86
CA GLY A 263 -3.97 1.81 9.01
C GLY A 263 -4.71 0.62 9.63
N ALA A 264 -6.04 0.66 9.68
CA ALA A 264 -6.93 -0.44 10.07
C ALA A 264 -6.93 -1.59 9.03
N ALA A 265 -5.74 -1.96 8.58
CA ALA A 265 -5.46 -2.86 7.48
C ALA A 265 -4.11 -3.55 7.71
N TYR A 266 -3.92 -4.71 7.10
CA TYR A 266 -2.64 -5.42 7.10
C TYR A 266 -2.42 -6.15 5.78
N GLY A 267 -1.16 -6.49 5.49
CA GLY A 267 -0.77 -7.19 4.27
C GLY A 267 -0.60 -8.68 4.53
N ILE A 268 -0.90 -9.49 3.52
CA ILE A 268 -0.58 -10.91 3.50
C ILE A 268 0.34 -11.17 2.32
N GLU A 269 1.45 -11.88 2.57
CA GLU A 269 2.26 -12.54 1.56
C GLU A 269 2.01 -14.04 1.67
N VAL A 270 1.44 -14.67 0.64
CA VAL A 270 1.29 -16.13 0.62
C VAL A 270 2.54 -16.82 0.10
N THR A 271 2.75 -18.07 0.50
CA THR A 271 3.91 -18.82 0.02
C THR A 271 3.85 -19.09 -1.48
N ARG A 272 5.03 -19.32 -2.07
CA ARG A 272 5.16 -19.74 -3.47
C ARG A 272 4.35 -21.00 -3.79
N ARG A 273 4.15 -21.89 -2.80
CA ARG A 273 3.31 -23.09 -2.95
C ARG A 273 1.85 -22.70 -3.18
N VAL A 274 1.30 -21.86 -2.29
CA VAL A 274 -0.08 -21.35 -2.43
C VAL A 274 -0.22 -20.56 -3.73
N ALA A 275 0.74 -19.67 -4.04
CA ALA A 275 0.72 -18.86 -5.25
C ALA A 275 0.72 -19.67 -6.57
N ARG A 276 1.19 -20.91 -6.57
CA ARG A 276 1.16 -21.82 -7.74
C ARG A 276 -0.07 -22.71 -7.81
N GLY A 277 -0.86 -22.76 -6.74
CA GLY A 277 -2.08 -23.57 -6.68
C GLY A 277 -3.15 -23.09 -7.66
N SER A 278 -4.13 -23.96 -7.91
CA SER A 278 -5.35 -23.61 -8.60
C SER A 278 -6.14 -22.54 -7.83
N VAL A 279 -7.09 -21.89 -8.52
CA VAL A 279 -7.99 -20.90 -7.90
C VAL A 279 -8.72 -21.48 -6.69
N LEU A 280 -9.19 -22.74 -6.78
CA LEU A 280 -9.90 -23.40 -5.68
C LEU A 280 -8.98 -23.64 -4.48
N GLU A 281 -7.78 -24.15 -4.70
CA GLU A 281 -6.80 -24.37 -3.62
C GLU A 281 -6.40 -23.05 -2.96
N LYS A 282 -6.13 -22.01 -3.76
CA LYS A 282 -5.86 -20.67 -3.24
C LYS A 282 -6.99 -20.15 -2.38
N ARG A 283 -8.22 -20.24 -2.89
CA ARG A 283 -9.42 -19.79 -2.18
C ARG A 283 -9.55 -20.49 -0.84
N ALA A 284 -9.40 -21.81 -0.81
CA ALA A 284 -9.45 -22.59 0.42
C ALA A 284 -8.35 -22.20 1.41
N CYS A 285 -7.10 -22.02 0.95
CA CYS A 285 -6.00 -21.57 1.79
C CYS A 285 -6.23 -20.17 2.38
N LEU A 286 -6.73 -19.22 1.58
CA LEU A 286 -7.04 -17.87 2.04
C LEU A 286 -8.18 -17.86 3.06
N ASP A 287 -9.23 -18.65 2.84
CA ASP A 287 -10.38 -18.72 3.74
C ASP A 287 -10.02 -19.41 5.08
N ALA A 288 -9.06 -20.33 5.08
CA ALA A 288 -8.55 -21.01 6.27
C ALA A 288 -7.49 -20.21 7.03
N MET A 289 -7.03 -19.07 6.50
CA MET A 289 -5.92 -18.33 7.07
C MET A 289 -6.32 -17.68 8.41
N PRO A 290 -5.49 -17.80 9.47
CA PRO A 290 -5.68 -17.04 10.69
C PRO A 290 -5.73 -15.54 10.43
N VAL A 291 -6.76 -14.88 10.95
CA VAL A 291 -6.90 -13.41 10.88
C VAL A 291 -6.54 -12.75 12.20
N LEU A 292 -6.17 -11.47 12.13
CA LEU A 292 -5.91 -10.63 13.29
C LEU A 292 -7.17 -10.47 14.13
N GLN A 293 -7.16 -10.95 15.37
CA GLN A 293 -8.27 -10.78 16.30
C GLN A 293 -8.16 -9.45 17.05
N SER A 294 -6.95 -9.08 17.47
CA SER A 294 -6.67 -7.78 18.09
C SER A 294 -5.18 -7.44 18.05
N CYS A 295 -4.88 -6.14 18.02
CA CYS A 295 -3.55 -5.59 18.26
C CYS A 295 -3.74 -4.35 19.14
N ARG A 296 -3.37 -4.43 20.42
CA ARG A 296 -3.71 -3.41 21.43
C ARG A 296 -2.52 -3.05 22.29
N ILE A 297 -2.49 -1.80 22.72
CA ILE A 297 -1.57 -1.37 23.77
C ILE A 297 -2.29 -1.52 25.11
N GLN A 298 -1.80 -2.43 25.96
CA GLN A 298 -2.30 -2.68 27.30
C GLN A 298 -1.21 -2.28 28.30
N GLY A 299 -1.43 -1.17 29.01
CA GLY A 299 -0.37 -0.56 29.82
C GLY A 299 0.81 -0.13 28.95
N ASP A 300 1.96 -0.75 29.16
CA ASP A 300 3.20 -0.55 28.43
C ASP A 300 3.46 -1.63 27.36
N SER A 301 2.53 -2.55 27.15
CA SER A 301 2.73 -3.72 26.29
C SER A 301 1.89 -3.67 25.03
N LEU A 302 2.51 -3.85 23.87
CA LEU A 302 1.81 -4.12 22.62
C LEU A 302 1.48 -5.61 22.55
N VAL A 303 0.20 -5.94 22.58
CA VAL A 303 -0.33 -7.32 22.60
C VAL A 303 -1.02 -7.59 21.26
N VAL A 304 -0.60 -8.67 20.59
CA VAL A 304 -1.16 -9.15 19.32
C VAL A 304 -1.80 -10.51 19.53
N VAL A 305 -3.01 -10.69 19.00
CA VAL A 305 -3.78 -11.93 19.09
C VAL A 305 -4.31 -12.30 17.71
N LEU A 306 -4.08 -13.54 17.31
CA LEU A 306 -4.66 -14.16 16.12
C LEU A 306 -5.80 -15.10 16.49
N THR A 307 -6.76 -15.25 15.57
CA THR A 307 -7.81 -16.27 15.65
C THR A 307 -7.28 -17.70 15.49
N GLY A 308 -6.05 -17.85 15.01
CA GLY A 308 -5.39 -19.12 14.73
C GLY A 308 -3.93 -19.13 15.19
N ARG A 309 -3.22 -20.21 14.87
CA ARG A 309 -1.83 -20.40 15.28
C ARG A 309 -0.86 -19.56 14.46
N ALA A 310 0.17 -19.03 15.13
CA ALA A 310 1.36 -18.52 14.48
C ALA A 310 2.52 -19.50 14.65
N ARG A 311 3.48 -19.43 13.73
CA ARG A 311 4.81 -19.99 13.93
C ARG A 311 5.67 -19.03 14.75
N GLN A 312 5.56 -17.74 14.50
CA GLN A 312 6.44 -16.73 15.10
C GLN A 312 5.87 -15.31 14.96
N PHE A 313 6.11 -14.47 15.94
CA PHE A 313 5.87 -13.03 15.92
C PHE A 313 7.21 -12.29 16.00
N ASP A 314 7.49 -11.43 15.03
CA ASP A 314 8.65 -10.54 15.02
C ASP A 314 8.19 -9.10 15.23
N PHE A 315 8.56 -8.52 16.37
CA PHE A 315 8.37 -7.11 16.68
C PHE A 315 9.57 -6.33 16.14
N ILE A 316 9.30 -5.34 15.30
CA ILE A 316 10.31 -4.63 14.52
C ILE A 316 10.16 -3.14 14.74
N GLY A 317 11.28 -2.47 15.00
CA GLY A 317 11.37 -1.04 15.25
C GLY A 317 12.18 -0.31 14.18
N GLN A 318 12.77 0.80 14.61
CA GLN A 318 13.50 1.77 13.82
C GLN A 318 14.55 1.10 12.93
N ASN A 319 14.61 1.57 11.68
CA ASN A 319 15.44 1.07 10.61
C ASN A 319 15.25 -0.44 10.32
N GLY A 320 14.11 -1.01 10.67
CA GLY A 320 13.83 -2.44 10.48
C GLY A 320 14.52 -3.33 11.51
N THR A 321 14.97 -2.77 12.64
CA THR A 321 15.66 -3.52 13.69
C THR A 321 14.69 -4.48 14.39
N LEU A 322 15.05 -5.76 14.47
CA LEU A 322 14.30 -6.75 15.26
C LEU A 322 14.43 -6.42 16.76
N LEU A 323 13.30 -6.09 17.40
CA LEU A 323 13.24 -5.76 18.83
C LEU A 323 13.03 -7.02 19.67
N LYS A 324 12.10 -7.88 19.24
CA LYS A 324 11.78 -9.14 19.94
C LYS A 324 11.21 -10.15 18.96
N ARG A 325 11.64 -11.41 19.14
CA ARG A 325 11.07 -12.58 18.47
C ARG A 325 10.36 -13.44 19.50
N VAL A 326 9.10 -13.78 19.24
CA VAL A 326 8.30 -14.66 20.09
C VAL A 326 7.89 -15.89 19.27
N PRO A 327 8.29 -17.11 19.65
CA PRO A 327 7.80 -18.31 18.99
C PRO A 327 6.30 -18.47 19.25
N GLY A 328 5.55 -18.82 18.22
CA GLY A 328 4.12 -19.13 18.34
C GLY A 328 3.88 -20.57 18.78
N MET A 329 2.62 -20.90 19.02
CA MET A 329 2.18 -22.20 19.52
C MET A 329 2.23 -23.29 18.44
N ALA A 330 2.36 -22.95 17.15
CA ALA A 330 2.52 -23.96 16.09
C ALA A 330 3.81 -24.77 16.25
N GLY A 331 4.88 -24.18 16.80
CA GLY A 331 6.14 -24.90 17.08
C GLY A 331 6.09 -25.80 18.31
N ARG A 332 5.07 -25.63 19.18
CA ARG A 332 4.87 -26.42 20.42
C ARG A 332 3.87 -27.56 20.26
N ALA A 333 3.14 -27.59 19.14
CA ALA A 333 1.97 -28.45 18.97
C ALA A 333 2.24 -29.80 18.32
N TYR A 334 3.50 -30.16 18.05
CA TYR A 334 3.82 -31.54 17.66
C TYR A 334 3.63 -32.52 18.83
N ASP A 335 3.64 -32.04 20.09
CA ASP A 335 3.57 -32.92 21.28
C ASP A 335 2.19 -33.02 21.96
N ILE A 336 1.26 -32.09 21.70
CA ILE A 336 -0.01 -32.00 22.46
C ILE A 336 -1.23 -32.54 21.69
N ALA A 337 -1.15 -32.63 20.35
CA ALA A 337 -2.27 -33.04 19.51
C ALA A 337 -2.69 -34.52 19.68
N CYS A 338 -1.92 -35.36 20.37
CA CYS A 338 -2.23 -36.78 20.58
C CYS A 338 -3.15 -37.06 21.78
N LYS A 339 -3.67 -36.05 22.50
CA LYS A 339 -4.39 -36.28 23.78
C LYS A 339 -5.68 -35.46 24.03
N ALA A 340 -6.17 -34.64 23.09
CA ALA A 340 -7.32 -33.76 23.35
C ALA A 340 -8.56 -34.12 22.51
N ASN A 341 -9.75 -34.08 23.12
CA ASN A 341 -11.05 -34.31 22.49
C ASN A 341 -11.51 -33.09 21.66
N ALA A 342 -12.37 -33.34 20.66
CA ALA A 342 -12.74 -32.39 19.60
C ALA A 342 -13.39 -31.07 20.08
N THR A 343 -14.00 -31.04 21.27
CA THR A 343 -14.63 -29.84 21.85
C THR A 343 -13.64 -28.88 22.52
N ASP A 344 -12.47 -29.35 22.94
CA ASP A 344 -11.39 -28.51 23.50
C ASP A 344 -10.54 -27.87 22.40
N LEU A 345 -10.66 -28.36 21.16
CA LEU A 345 -9.85 -27.92 20.03
C LEU A 345 -10.18 -26.50 19.56
N ALA A 346 -11.42 -26.03 19.72
CA ALA A 346 -11.83 -24.70 19.26
C ALA A 346 -11.38 -23.56 20.20
N ALA A 347 -11.26 -23.83 21.51
CA ALA A 347 -10.77 -22.88 22.50
C ALA A 347 -9.23 -22.81 22.59
N MET A 348 -8.51 -23.75 21.96
CA MET A 348 -7.05 -23.89 22.00
C MET A 348 -6.29 -23.35 20.77
N VAL A 349 -6.95 -22.60 19.88
CA VAL A 349 -6.37 -22.31 18.55
C VAL A 349 -5.94 -20.85 18.34
N SER A 350 -6.28 -19.91 19.23
CA SER A 350 -5.75 -18.55 19.18
C SER A 350 -4.31 -18.48 19.68
N ASP A 351 -3.43 -17.78 18.96
CA ASP A 351 -2.06 -17.53 19.37
C ASP A 351 -1.84 -16.05 19.64
N SER A 352 -0.93 -15.73 20.56
CA SER A 352 -0.68 -14.36 20.97
C SER A 352 0.76 -14.12 21.34
N ALA A 353 1.20 -12.88 21.18
CA ALA A 353 2.51 -12.43 21.61
C ALA A 353 2.43 -10.98 22.08
N PHE A 354 3.38 -10.61 22.93
CA PHE A 354 3.51 -9.23 23.37
C PHE A 354 4.96 -8.76 23.39
N TYR A 355 5.10 -7.44 23.27
CA TYR A 355 6.35 -6.71 23.41
C TYR A 355 6.15 -5.52 24.33
N LEU A 356 7.12 -5.31 25.24
CA LEU A 356 7.14 -4.19 26.16
C LEU A 356 7.66 -2.95 25.42
N LEU A 357 6.78 -1.98 25.18
CA LEU A 357 7.11 -0.74 24.48
C LEU A 357 8.10 0.09 25.31
N GLN A 358 9.24 0.42 24.71
CA GLN A 358 10.30 1.16 25.37
C GLN A 358 10.17 2.66 25.16
N ALA A 359 10.84 3.45 26.01
CA ALA A 359 10.87 4.90 25.89
C ALA A 359 11.51 5.38 24.57
N GLN A 360 12.53 4.66 24.09
CA GLN A 360 13.23 4.95 22.83
C GLN A 360 12.45 4.53 21.58
N ASP A 361 11.43 3.67 21.73
CA ASP A 361 10.65 3.17 20.60
C ASP A 361 9.85 4.32 19.97
N ARG A 362 10.13 4.58 18.69
CA ARG A 362 9.46 5.60 17.86
C ARG A 362 8.26 4.99 17.13
N TYR A 363 8.41 3.76 16.67
CA TYR A 363 7.33 2.92 16.18
C TYR A 363 7.65 1.46 16.46
N VAL A 364 6.63 0.62 16.49
CA VAL A 364 6.77 -0.84 16.49
C VAL A 364 5.75 -1.42 15.53
N ARG A 365 6.21 -2.23 14.57
CA ARG A 365 5.36 -3.05 13.70
C ARG A 365 5.57 -4.52 13.98
N VAL A 366 4.63 -5.35 13.52
CA VAL A 366 4.68 -6.79 13.76
C VAL A 366 4.59 -7.54 12.43
N LYS A 367 5.53 -8.46 12.23
CA LYS A 367 5.48 -9.45 11.16
C LYS A 367 5.20 -10.82 11.77
N ILE A 368 4.19 -11.51 11.28
CA ILE A 368 3.76 -12.79 11.84
C ILE A 368 3.94 -13.87 10.79
N ALA A 369 4.74 -14.89 11.09
CA ALA A 369 4.86 -16.06 10.26
C ALA A 369 3.79 -17.09 10.65
N LEU A 370 3.05 -17.58 9.67
CA LEU A 370 2.05 -18.63 9.82
C LEU A 370 2.68 -20.03 9.71
N PRO A 371 1.96 -21.09 10.12
CA PRO A 371 2.45 -22.47 10.06
C PRO A 371 2.84 -22.92 8.65
N ASP A 372 2.13 -22.46 7.62
CA ASP A 372 2.42 -22.75 6.21
C ASP A 372 3.55 -21.90 5.63
N SER A 373 4.17 -21.03 6.44
CA SER A 373 5.18 -20.03 6.08
C SER A 373 4.67 -18.80 5.33
N SER A 374 3.36 -18.59 5.22
CA SER A 374 2.81 -17.28 4.84
C SER A 374 3.09 -16.23 5.91
N HIS A 375 3.04 -14.95 5.53
CA HIS A 375 3.33 -13.85 6.44
C HIS A 375 2.18 -12.84 6.49
N LEU A 376 1.89 -12.36 7.70
CA LEU A 376 1.06 -11.18 7.94
C LEU A 376 1.97 -10.00 8.29
N TYR A 377 1.71 -8.85 7.69
CA TYR A 377 2.46 -7.61 7.90
C TYR A 377 1.53 -6.55 8.46
N LEU A 378 1.66 -6.28 9.75
CA LEU A 378 0.84 -5.29 10.43
C LEU A 378 1.43 -3.88 10.26
N ASN A 379 0.57 -2.89 10.03
CA ASN A 379 0.87 -1.47 10.24
C ASN A 379 1.42 -1.17 11.65
N PRO A 380 2.30 -0.17 11.80
CA PRO A 380 2.96 0.13 13.06
C PRO A 380 2.04 0.84 14.06
N VAL A 381 2.26 0.58 15.35
CA VAL A 381 1.96 1.59 16.38
C VAL A 381 3.07 2.64 16.37
N MET A 382 2.72 3.92 16.53
CA MET A 382 3.65 5.04 16.39
C MET A 382 3.55 5.99 17.57
N ARG A 383 4.67 6.56 18.02
CA ARG A 383 4.66 7.66 18.99
C ARG A 383 3.93 8.87 18.43
N THR A 384 3.21 9.57 19.29
CA THR A 384 2.45 10.75 18.91
C THR A 384 2.31 11.73 20.06
N THR A 385 1.98 12.97 19.72
CA THR A 385 1.80 14.08 20.67
C THR A 385 0.47 14.02 21.43
N GLY A 386 -0.49 13.22 20.95
CA GLY A 386 -1.76 13.01 21.64
C GLY A 386 -2.34 11.62 21.41
N LYS A 387 -3.01 11.09 22.43
CA LYS A 387 -3.58 9.73 22.44
C LYS A 387 -4.44 9.45 21.20
N ASN A 388 -4.11 8.37 20.48
CA ASN A 388 -4.81 7.93 19.26
C ASN A 388 -4.91 8.98 18.15
N ILE A 389 -4.03 9.99 18.15
CA ILE A 389 -3.88 10.92 17.03
C ILE A 389 -2.79 10.39 16.11
N LYS A 390 -3.13 10.07 14.86
CA LYS A 390 -2.14 9.64 13.86
C LYS A 390 -1.11 10.78 13.67
N PRO A 391 0.20 10.50 13.74
CA PRO A 391 1.21 11.51 13.40
C PRO A 391 0.96 12.08 12.01
N PRO A 392 1.10 13.40 11.79
CA PRO A 392 0.92 13.99 10.48
C PRO A 392 2.10 13.65 9.56
N MET A 393 1.86 13.62 8.25
CA MET A 393 2.94 13.50 7.27
C MET A 393 3.77 14.80 7.25
N PRO A 394 5.10 14.77 7.48
CA PRO A 394 5.94 15.98 7.48
C PRO A 394 5.86 16.69 6.13
N ALA A 395 5.51 17.97 6.11
CA ALA A 395 5.20 18.69 4.87
C ALA A 395 6.45 18.99 4.02
N ALA A 396 6.32 18.85 2.70
CA ALA A 396 7.27 19.42 1.73
C ALA A 396 6.78 20.80 1.28
N GLN A 397 7.68 21.79 1.19
CA GLN A 397 7.32 23.15 0.79
C GLN A 397 7.75 23.44 -0.65
N LYS A 398 6.84 23.96 -1.48
CA LYS A 398 7.18 24.44 -2.83
C LYS A 398 8.01 25.71 -2.73
N ARG A 399 9.19 25.76 -3.37
CA ARG A 399 9.96 27.00 -3.49
C ARG A 399 9.27 27.92 -4.50
N ARG A 400 9.15 29.21 -4.19
CA ARG A 400 8.84 30.23 -5.19
C ARG A 400 10.11 30.43 -6.04
N LEU A 401 9.96 30.62 -7.34
CA LEU A 401 11.06 30.55 -8.33
C LEU A 401 12.16 31.63 -8.18
N PHE A 402 12.18 32.42 -7.09
CA PHE A 402 13.13 33.52 -6.86
C PHE A 402 13.63 33.65 -5.41
N THR A 403 13.37 32.70 -4.50
CA THR A 403 13.90 32.77 -3.12
C THR A 403 15.30 32.15 -3.01
N ILE A 404 16.20 32.46 -3.95
CA ILE A 404 17.61 31.99 -3.92
C ILE A 404 18.41 32.70 -2.80
N PHE A 405 17.86 33.75 -2.18
CA PHE A 405 18.53 34.57 -1.16
C PHE A 405 17.95 34.48 0.26
N ASP A 406 17.06 33.53 0.56
CA ASP A 406 16.63 33.33 1.95
C ASP A 406 17.61 32.36 2.64
N SER A 407 18.67 32.96 3.17
CA SER A 407 19.61 32.43 4.17
C SER A 407 18.91 31.82 5.37
#